data_AF-A0A3D1B071-F1
#
_entry.id   AF-A0A3D1B071-F1
#
_cell.length_a   1.000
_cell.length_b   1.000
_cell.length_c   1.000
_cell.angle_alpha   90.00
_cell.angle_beta   90.00
_cell.angle_gamma   90.00
#
_symmetry.space_group_name_H-M   'P 1'
#
loop_
_entity.id
_entity.type
_entity.pdbx_description
1 polymer ?
#
loop_
_entity_poly.entity_id
_entity_poly.type
_entity_poly.pdbx_seq_one_letter_code
_entity_poly.pdbx_strand_id
1 'polypeptide(L)'
;FLKRAPGRPLWGVLRGDVDNFAIRLRRLSSIEEHVEISVLYKQFFAGELNVPHRPDEFRQKYSILYSGGNDFAVYGSWDALIELARELHGTFRRFAEENLREFPGAEAKTITMAIALSDDPNQPLAALFEQAGRNLATAKAEDKDCIYLLDRILEWKQLDDAADLKDAVSRVSEEFKAGRQFLEQLTRLYRKVSSAADSQADHERLLARAYRFQRRYSRAAGSRREREFQKLRTHLINEIVGRNVRPAAGKQFRLRPAGVVALEWARLLAPSGSAGARQEV
;
A
#
# COMPACT_ATOMS: atom_id res chain seq x y z
N PHE A 1 14.35 14.40 -1.39
CA PHE A 1 13.18 13.53 -1.64
C PHE A 1 11.87 14.20 -1.29
N LEU A 2 11.72 14.76 -0.08
CA LEU A 2 10.52 15.45 0.39
C LEU A 2 9.89 16.47 -0.59
N LYS A 3 10.71 17.33 -1.23
CA LYS A 3 10.22 18.31 -2.22
C LYS A 3 9.75 17.72 -3.56
N ARG A 4 10.06 16.44 -3.82
CA ARG A 4 9.71 15.72 -5.06
C ARG A 4 8.51 14.79 -4.88
N ALA A 5 8.06 14.57 -3.64
CA ALA A 5 6.88 13.78 -3.34
C ALA A 5 5.61 14.57 -3.72
N PRO A 6 4.65 13.98 -4.44
CA PRO A 6 3.34 14.58 -4.65
C PRO A 6 2.56 14.63 -3.32
N GLY A 7 1.84 15.73 -3.12
CA GLY A 7 1.01 15.93 -1.93
C GLY A 7 1.82 16.18 -0.66
N ARG A 8 1.68 15.30 0.33
CA ARG A 8 2.41 15.38 1.59
C ARG A 8 3.89 15.06 1.37
N PRO A 9 4.82 15.90 1.85
CA PRO A 9 6.24 15.63 1.78
C PRO A 9 6.57 14.51 2.78
N LEU A 10 6.48 13.26 2.32
CA LEU A 10 6.87 12.07 3.08
C LEU A 10 8.05 11.41 2.38
N TRP A 11 8.89 10.79 3.20
CA TRP A 11 9.97 9.93 2.74
C TRP A 11 9.91 8.60 3.48
N GLY A 12 10.58 7.60 2.94
CA GLY A 12 10.50 6.26 3.50
C GLY A 12 11.68 5.38 3.19
N VAL A 13 11.62 4.17 3.73
CA VAL A 13 12.49 3.05 3.39
C VAL A 13 11.61 1.87 2.96
N LEU A 14 11.88 1.37 1.76
CA LEU A 14 11.38 0.09 1.26
C LEU A 14 12.46 -0.97 1.53
N ARG A 15 12.06 -2.07 2.15
CA ARG A 15 12.87 -3.29 2.25
C ARG A 15 12.10 -4.44 1.61
N GLY A 16 12.81 -5.34 0.94
CA GLY A 16 12.22 -6.58 0.44
C GLY A 16 13.20 -7.73 0.62
N ASP A 17 12.65 -8.92 0.79
CA ASP A 17 13.43 -10.14 0.97
C ASP A 17 12.65 -11.35 0.45
N VAL A 18 13.33 -12.19 -0.34
CA VAL A 18 12.79 -13.40 -0.96
C VAL A 18 12.32 -14.41 0.09
N ASP A 19 11.11 -14.91 -0.07
CA ASP A 19 10.51 -15.79 0.92
C ASP A 19 11.15 -17.17 0.91
N ASN A 20 11.49 -17.70 2.09
CA ASN A 20 12.05 -19.04 2.25
C ASN A 20 13.35 -19.30 1.45
N PHE A 21 14.10 -18.26 1.09
CA PHE A 21 15.35 -18.40 0.33
C PHE A 21 16.36 -19.35 1.01
N ALA A 22 16.52 -19.24 2.33
CA ALA A 22 17.39 -20.14 3.09
C ALA A 22 16.92 -21.62 3.04
N ILE A 23 15.61 -21.87 2.96
CA ILE A 23 15.07 -23.23 2.83
C ILE A 23 15.39 -23.78 1.44
N ARG A 24 15.27 -22.95 0.40
CA ARG A 24 15.68 -23.30 -0.97
C ARG A 24 17.15 -23.73 -0.99
N LEU A 25 18.05 -22.90 -0.47
CA LEU A 25 19.48 -23.21 -0.44
C LEU A 25 19.77 -24.53 0.27
N ARG A 26 19.19 -24.76 1.45
CA ARG A 26 19.38 -26.00 2.22
C ARG A 26 18.92 -27.29 1.52
N ARG A 27 18.05 -27.18 0.52
CA ARG A 27 17.54 -28.33 -0.25
C ARG A 27 18.37 -28.64 -1.49
N LEU A 28 19.32 -27.78 -1.86
CA LEU A 28 20.20 -28.01 -2.98
C LEU A 28 21.24 -29.07 -2.59
N SER A 29 21.57 -29.91 -3.56
CA SER A 29 22.36 -31.13 -3.36
C SER A 29 23.83 -30.92 -3.70
N SER A 30 24.15 -29.93 -4.53
CA SER A 30 25.51 -29.63 -4.98
C SER A 30 25.94 -28.19 -4.70
N ILE A 31 27.25 -27.94 -4.72
CA ILE A 31 27.82 -26.59 -4.57
C ILE A 31 27.53 -25.77 -5.82
N GLU A 32 27.52 -26.42 -6.98
CA GLU A 32 27.21 -25.83 -8.27
C GLU A 32 25.80 -25.25 -8.28
N GLU A 33 24.79 -26.01 -7.82
CA GLU A 33 23.41 -25.54 -7.68
C GLU A 33 23.31 -24.34 -6.73
N HIS A 34 24.08 -24.35 -5.62
CA HIS A 34 24.13 -23.23 -4.68
C HIS A 34 24.68 -21.95 -5.33
N VAL A 35 25.77 -22.08 -6.09
CA VAL A 35 26.39 -20.95 -6.79
C VAL A 35 25.46 -20.41 -7.87
N GLU A 36 24.87 -21.29 -8.67
CA GLU A 36 23.95 -20.93 -9.76
C GLU A 36 22.77 -20.12 -9.23
N ILE A 37 22.06 -20.61 -8.21
CA ILE A 37 20.93 -19.88 -7.60
C ILE A 37 21.40 -18.55 -6.99
N SER A 38 22.51 -18.55 -6.26
CA SER A 38 22.99 -17.32 -5.62
C SER A 38 23.37 -16.24 -6.63
N VAL A 39 24.00 -16.64 -7.74
CA VAL A 39 24.34 -15.73 -8.85
C VAL A 39 23.08 -15.24 -9.56
N LEU A 40 22.11 -16.13 -9.80
CA LEU A 40 20.86 -15.81 -10.48
C LEU A 40 20.08 -14.69 -9.76
N TYR A 41 19.86 -14.81 -8.44
CA TYR A 41 19.15 -13.75 -7.71
C TYR A 41 19.97 -12.47 -7.55
N LYS A 42 21.29 -12.58 -7.37
CA LYS A 42 22.17 -11.40 -7.32
C LYS A 42 22.12 -10.62 -8.62
N GLN A 43 22.11 -11.31 -9.77
CA GLN A 43 21.96 -10.69 -11.08
C GLN A 43 20.58 -10.06 -11.25
N PHE A 44 19.52 -10.74 -10.80
CA PHE A 44 18.16 -10.18 -10.81
C PHE A 44 18.10 -8.84 -10.05
N PHE A 45 18.48 -8.81 -8.76
CA PHE A 45 18.40 -7.57 -7.98
C PHE A 45 19.36 -6.49 -8.45
N ALA A 46 20.55 -6.85 -8.93
CA ALA A 46 21.47 -5.90 -9.52
C ALA A 46 20.93 -5.29 -10.83
N GLY A 47 20.24 -6.09 -11.65
CA GLY A 47 19.63 -5.62 -12.90
C GLY A 47 18.41 -4.74 -12.66
N GLU A 48 17.44 -5.23 -11.89
CA GLU A 48 16.11 -4.61 -11.71
C GLU A 48 16.13 -3.33 -10.85
N LEU A 49 17.08 -3.23 -9.90
CA LEU A 49 17.21 -2.03 -9.07
C LEU A 49 17.98 -0.91 -9.80
N ASN A 50 18.93 -1.27 -10.68
CA ASN A 50 19.80 -0.31 -11.38
C ASN A 50 19.31 0.05 -12.80
N VAL A 51 18.05 -0.24 -13.15
CA VAL A 51 17.55 -0.08 -14.52
C VAL A 51 17.71 1.37 -15.02
N PRO A 52 18.56 1.62 -16.04
CA PRO A 52 18.85 2.97 -16.54
C PRO A 52 17.69 3.58 -17.35
N HIS A 53 16.72 2.77 -17.79
CA HIS A 53 15.60 3.21 -18.62
C HIS A 53 14.48 3.93 -17.85
N ARG A 54 14.54 3.99 -16.51
CA ARG A 54 13.54 4.77 -15.75
C ARG A 54 13.71 6.27 -16.07
N PRO A 55 12.60 7.01 -16.28
CA PRO A 55 12.67 8.46 -16.50
C PRO A 55 13.50 9.15 -15.42
N ASP A 56 14.26 10.17 -15.79
CA ASP A 56 15.17 10.86 -14.86
C ASP A 56 14.43 11.40 -13.61
N GLU A 57 13.16 11.81 -13.78
CA GLU A 57 12.30 12.29 -12.70
C GLU A 57 12.04 11.22 -11.63
N PHE A 58 11.99 9.94 -12.00
CA PHE A 58 11.75 8.83 -11.10
C PHE A 58 13.05 8.35 -10.42
N ARG A 59 14.17 8.30 -11.16
CA ARG A 59 15.49 8.00 -10.58
C ARG A 59 15.91 9.01 -9.51
N GLN A 60 15.50 10.27 -9.66
CA GLN A 60 15.75 11.32 -8.69
C GLN A 60 14.92 11.21 -7.40
N LYS A 61 13.93 10.32 -7.34
CA LYS A 61 13.01 10.19 -6.21
C LYS A 61 13.41 9.12 -5.19
N TYR A 62 14.36 8.25 -5.50
CA TYR A 62 14.85 7.27 -4.56
C TYR A 62 16.36 7.02 -4.72
N SER A 63 16.95 6.31 -3.78
CA SER A 63 18.35 5.88 -3.81
C SER A 63 18.47 4.52 -3.13
N ILE A 64 19.30 3.65 -3.71
CA ILE A 64 19.50 2.29 -3.22
C ILE A 64 20.46 2.37 -2.03
N LEU A 65 20.06 1.80 -0.89
CA LEU A 65 20.94 1.64 0.27
C LEU A 65 21.84 0.43 0.06
N TYR A 66 21.25 -0.69 -0.33
CA TYR A 66 21.97 -1.89 -0.74
C TYR A 66 21.09 -2.79 -1.61
N SER A 67 21.75 -3.65 -2.39
CA SER A 67 21.16 -4.74 -3.16
C SER A 67 21.95 -6.00 -2.84
N GLY A 68 21.31 -6.95 -2.16
CA GLY A 68 21.89 -8.20 -1.73
C GLY A 68 21.64 -9.33 -2.73
N GLY A 69 21.88 -10.56 -2.27
CA GLY A 69 21.57 -11.76 -3.05
C GLY A 69 20.09 -12.11 -3.01
N ASN A 70 19.41 -11.90 -1.89
CA ASN A 70 18.01 -12.26 -1.67
C ASN A 70 17.17 -11.12 -1.10
N ASP A 71 17.80 -9.99 -0.77
CA ASP A 71 17.18 -8.88 -0.10
C ASP A 71 17.69 -7.54 -0.65
N PHE A 72 16.96 -6.47 -0.37
CA PHE A 72 17.35 -5.14 -0.79
C PHE A 72 16.77 -4.08 0.14
N ALA A 73 17.36 -2.88 0.11
CA ALA A 73 16.76 -1.72 0.72
C ALA A 73 16.96 -0.46 -0.12
N VAL A 74 15.90 0.34 -0.20
CA VAL A 74 15.83 1.58 -0.96
C VAL A 74 15.17 2.65 -0.10
N TYR A 75 15.67 3.88 -0.13
CA TYR A 75 15.03 5.02 0.52
C TYR A 75 14.65 6.08 -0.52
N GLY A 76 13.58 6.83 -0.27
CA GLY A 76 13.08 7.75 -1.28
C GLY A 76 11.78 8.44 -0.90
N SER A 77 11.15 9.09 -1.88
CA SER A 77 9.81 9.62 -1.73
C SER A 77 8.80 8.48 -1.69
N TRP A 78 7.78 8.64 -0.85
CA TRP A 78 6.83 7.57 -0.54
C TRP A 78 6.08 7.04 -1.77
N ASP A 79 5.76 7.91 -2.74
CA ASP A 79 5.10 7.57 -4.00
C ASP A 79 5.98 6.65 -4.87
N ALA A 80 7.24 7.02 -5.04
CA ALA A 80 8.19 6.25 -5.83
C ALA A 80 8.51 4.90 -5.20
N LEU A 81 8.52 4.81 -3.86
CA LEU A 81 8.72 3.54 -3.17
C LEU A 81 7.57 2.56 -3.39
N ILE A 82 6.31 3.04 -3.38
CA ILE A 82 5.15 2.18 -3.66
C ILE A 82 5.15 1.72 -5.11
N GLU A 83 5.43 2.61 -6.06
CA GLU A 83 5.53 2.27 -7.48
C GLU A 83 6.67 1.28 -7.74
N LEU A 84 7.85 1.51 -7.15
CA LEU A 84 8.99 0.59 -7.24
C LEU A 84 8.66 -0.79 -6.68
N ALA A 85 7.94 -0.87 -5.55
CA ALA A 85 7.55 -2.15 -4.96
C ALA A 85 6.62 -2.95 -5.91
N ARG A 86 5.65 -2.27 -6.55
CA ARG A 86 4.74 -2.90 -7.53
C ARG A 86 5.49 -3.39 -8.77
N GLU A 87 6.36 -2.54 -9.32
CA GLU A 87 7.16 -2.87 -10.50
C GLU A 87 8.06 -4.08 -10.22
N LEU A 88 8.80 -4.03 -9.10
CA LEU A 88 9.74 -5.08 -8.72
C LEU A 88 9.03 -6.40 -8.39
N HIS A 89 7.86 -6.37 -7.77
CA HIS A 89 7.05 -7.58 -7.60
C HIS A 89 6.62 -8.17 -8.95
N GLY A 90 6.17 -7.33 -9.88
CA GLY A 90 5.78 -7.77 -11.22
C GLY A 90 6.94 -8.38 -12.02
N THR A 91 8.14 -7.79 -11.94
CA THR A 91 9.34 -8.34 -12.58
C THR A 91 9.82 -9.61 -11.88
N PHE A 92 9.79 -9.65 -10.54
CA PHE A 92 10.13 -10.83 -9.76
C PHE A 92 9.21 -12.02 -10.07
N ARG A 93 7.90 -11.79 -10.22
CA ARG A 93 6.95 -12.86 -10.58
C ARG A 93 7.29 -13.47 -11.93
N ARG A 94 7.58 -12.65 -12.95
CA ARG A 94 8.02 -13.14 -14.27
C ARG A 94 9.35 -13.89 -14.18
N PHE A 95 10.32 -13.33 -13.45
CA PHE A 95 11.59 -13.99 -13.19
C PHE A 95 11.41 -15.37 -12.55
N ALA A 96 10.52 -15.50 -11.56
CA ALA A 96 10.22 -16.76 -10.90
C ALA A 96 9.52 -17.76 -11.82
N GLU A 97 8.58 -17.30 -12.66
CA GLU A 97 7.88 -18.12 -13.64
C GLU A 97 8.82 -18.67 -14.74
N GLU A 98 9.80 -17.87 -15.16
CA GLU A 98 10.73 -18.22 -16.24
C GLU A 98 11.93 -19.05 -15.74
N ASN A 99 12.53 -18.65 -14.63
CA ASN A 99 13.82 -19.20 -14.17
C ASN A 99 13.67 -20.23 -13.05
N LEU A 100 12.54 -20.22 -12.32
CA LEU A 100 12.34 -21.09 -11.15
C LEU A 100 11.30 -22.19 -11.37
N ARG A 101 10.83 -22.39 -12.61
CA ARG A 101 9.76 -23.35 -12.94
C ARG A 101 10.15 -24.79 -12.64
N GLU A 102 11.38 -25.16 -12.98
CA GLU A 102 11.90 -26.53 -12.84
C GLU A 102 12.23 -26.89 -11.39
N PHE A 103 12.39 -25.87 -10.54
CA PHE A 103 12.69 -26.06 -9.12
C PHE A 103 11.44 -26.51 -8.34
N PRO A 104 11.51 -27.61 -7.57
CA PRO A 104 10.35 -28.11 -6.82
C PRO A 104 9.99 -27.16 -5.66
N GLY A 105 8.72 -27.18 -5.26
CA GLY A 105 8.23 -26.42 -4.10
C GLY A 105 7.99 -24.92 -4.37
N ALA A 106 7.48 -24.24 -3.34
CA ALA A 106 7.14 -22.81 -3.38
C ALA A 106 8.27 -21.92 -2.83
N GLU A 107 9.35 -22.50 -2.31
CA GLU A 107 10.43 -21.75 -1.68
C GLU A 107 11.17 -20.86 -2.67
N ALA A 108 11.47 -19.64 -2.26
CA ALA A 108 12.15 -18.62 -3.05
C ALA A 108 11.40 -18.12 -4.30
N LYS A 109 10.14 -18.54 -4.53
CA LYS A 109 9.33 -18.12 -5.69
C LYS A 109 8.50 -16.87 -5.46
N THR A 110 8.44 -16.39 -4.22
CA THR A 110 7.70 -15.19 -3.82
C THR A 110 8.61 -14.22 -3.08
N ILE A 111 8.17 -12.97 -2.99
CA ILE A 111 8.90 -11.92 -2.29
C ILE A 111 7.96 -11.17 -1.35
N THR A 112 8.44 -10.90 -0.14
CA THR A 112 7.74 -10.06 0.81
C THR A 112 8.45 -8.72 0.92
N MET A 113 7.67 -7.62 0.95
CA MET A 113 8.20 -6.27 1.07
C MET A 113 7.58 -5.50 2.24
N ALA A 114 8.24 -4.46 2.69
CA ALA A 114 7.70 -3.54 3.68
C ALA A 114 8.19 -2.11 3.45
N ILE A 115 7.28 -1.16 3.59
CA ILE A 115 7.56 0.27 3.51
C ILE A 115 7.32 0.89 4.89
N ALA A 116 8.33 1.58 5.41
CA ALA A 116 8.18 2.49 6.54
C ALA A 116 8.25 3.94 6.04
N LEU A 117 7.32 4.78 6.50
CA LEU A 117 7.20 6.18 6.08
C LEU A 117 7.38 7.12 7.27
N SER A 118 7.90 8.31 7.00
CA SER A 118 8.05 9.40 7.96
C SER A 118 7.70 10.75 7.32
N ASP A 119 7.03 11.61 8.09
CA ASP A 119 6.83 13.03 7.77
C ASP A 119 7.87 13.94 8.44
N ASP A 120 8.73 13.41 9.32
CA ASP A 120 9.81 14.15 9.96
C ASP A 120 11.08 14.11 9.08
N PRO A 121 11.54 15.27 8.55
CA PRO A 121 12.79 15.34 7.81
C PRO A 121 14.04 14.99 8.64
N ASN A 122 13.96 15.14 9.96
CA ASN A 122 15.07 14.93 10.88
C ASN A 122 15.11 13.51 11.46
N GLN A 123 14.12 12.65 11.14
CA GLN A 123 14.12 11.28 11.62
C GLN A 123 15.37 10.55 11.11
N PRO A 124 16.17 9.91 12.00
CA PRO A 124 17.36 9.20 11.58
C PRO A 124 17.03 8.07 10.59
N LEU A 125 17.76 8.01 9.48
CA LEU A 125 17.61 6.94 8.47
C LEU A 125 17.71 5.54 9.09
N ALA A 126 18.64 5.34 10.01
CA ALA A 126 18.81 4.07 10.72
C ALA A 126 17.53 3.67 11.48
N ALA A 127 16.86 4.61 12.15
CA ALA A 127 15.64 4.31 12.89
C ALA A 127 14.49 3.88 11.97
N LEU A 128 14.35 4.56 10.82
CA LEU A 128 13.32 4.23 9.82
C LEU A 128 13.64 2.91 9.09
N PHE A 129 14.92 2.64 8.84
CA PHE A 129 15.39 1.38 8.29
C PHE A 129 15.10 0.17 9.20
N GLU A 130 15.34 0.33 10.51
CA GLU A 130 15.00 -0.67 11.52
C GLU A 130 13.49 -0.88 11.62
N GLN A 131 12.70 0.20 11.49
CA GLN A 131 11.24 0.10 11.45
C GLN A 131 10.75 -0.67 10.21
N ALA A 132 11.31 -0.39 9.03
CA ALA A 132 11.01 -1.17 7.83
C ALA A 132 11.39 -2.65 8.01
N GLY A 133 12.49 -2.94 8.71
CA GLY A 133 12.90 -4.31 9.05
C GLY A 133 11.91 -5.03 9.96
N ARG A 134 11.42 -4.36 11.02
CA ARG A 134 10.37 -4.92 11.90
C ARG A 134 9.07 -5.16 11.16
N ASN A 135 8.67 -4.23 10.29
CA ASN A 135 7.48 -4.36 9.46
C ASN A 135 7.60 -5.55 8.49
N LEU A 136 8.77 -5.73 7.87
CA LEU A 136 9.05 -6.88 7.00
C LEU A 136 8.99 -8.21 7.76
N ALA A 137 9.58 -8.25 8.97
CA ALA A 137 9.52 -9.44 9.82
C ALA A 137 8.07 -9.76 10.24
N THR A 138 7.28 -8.73 10.56
CA THR A 138 5.85 -8.87 10.90
C THR A 138 5.07 -9.41 9.71
N ALA A 139 5.30 -8.86 8.51
CA ALA A 139 4.69 -9.35 7.28
C ALA A 139 5.00 -10.83 7.10
N LYS A 140 6.29 -11.22 7.09
CA LYS A 140 6.76 -12.61 6.90
C LYS A 140 6.27 -13.61 7.95
N ALA A 141 5.93 -13.14 9.16
CA ALA A 141 5.43 -13.96 10.24
C ALA A 141 3.92 -14.20 10.13
N GLU A 142 3.16 -13.20 9.71
CA GLU A 142 1.72 -13.30 9.51
C GLU A 142 1.38 -14.00 8.19
N ASP A 143 2.09 -13.63 7.11
CA ASP A 143 1.91 -14.16 5.77
C ASP A 143 3.22 -14.09 4.95
N LYS A 144 3.24 -14.58 3.72
CA LYS A 144 4.34 -14.39 2.75
C LYS A 144 3.74 -13.91 1.44
N ASP A 145 4.56 -13.56 0.47
CA ASP A 145 4.07 -13.01 -0.81
C ASP A 145 3.14 -11.79 -0.62
N CYS A 146 3.56 -10.88 0.26
CA CYS A 146 2.76 -9.73 0.66
C CYS A 146 3.60 -8.46 0.83
N ILE A 147 2.93 -7.34 1.04
CA ILE A 147 3.56 -6.07 1.36
C ILE A 147 3.00 -5.49 2.66
N TYR A 148 3.89 -4.99 3.52
CA TYR A 148 3.50 -4.12 4.63
C TYR A 148 3.52 -2.66 4.20
N LEU A 149 2.37 -1.99 4.21
CA LEU A 149 2.21 -0.60 3.81
C LEU A 149 1.12 0.08 4.65
N LEU A 150 1.39 1.31 5.13
CA LEU A 150 0.44 2.13 5.90
C LEU A 150 -0.21 1.35 7.07
N ASP A 151 0.64 0.67 7.84
CA ASP A 151 0.28 -0.15 9.01
C ASP A 151 -0.63 -1.35 8.69
N ARG A 152 -0.63 -1.82 7.45
CA ARG A 152 -1.43 -2.98 7.00
C ARG A 152 -0.56 -3.94 6.21
N ILE A 153 -0.85 -5.23 6.37
CA ILE A 153 -0.34 -6.29 5.50
C ILE A 153 -1.35 -6.46 4.36
N LEU A 154 -0.85 -6.44 3.13
CA LEU A 154 -1.63 -6.53 1.91
C LEU A 154 -1.08 -7.65 1.04
N GLU A 155 -1.96 -8.49 0.51
CA GLU A 155 -1.63 -9.28 -0.68
C GLU A 155 -1.33 -8.33 -1.86
N TRP A 156 -0.50 -8.74 -2.80
CA TRP A 156 -0.17 -7.92 -3.97
C TRP A 156 -1.39 -7.46 -4.76
N LYS A 157 -2.39 -8.33 -4.91
CA LYS A 157 -3.66 -7.98 -5.53
C LYS A 157 -4.40 -6.87 -4.78
N GLN A 158 -4.37 -6.91 -3.44
CA GLN A 158 -4.99 -5.88 -2.62
C GLN A 158 -4.26 -4.54 -2.75
N LEU A 159 -2.94 -4.54 -2.97
CA LEU A 159 -2.19 -3.33 -3.28
C LEU A 159 -2.60 -2.74 -4.64
N ASP A 160 -2.77 -3.59 -5.66
CA ASP A 160 -3.25 -3.16 -6.98
C ASP A 160 -4.68 -2.60 -6.91
N ASP A 161 -5.58 -3.30 -6.21
CA ASP A 161 -6.94 -2.82 -5.94
C ASP A 161 -6.91 -1.47 -5.21
N ALA A 162 -5.99 -1.30 -4.25
CA ALA A 162 -5.83 -0.04 -3.51
C ALA A 162 -5.34 1.10 -4.41
N ALA A 163 -4.46 0.83 -5.37
CA ALA A 163 -3.98 1.81 -6.34
C ALA A 163 -5.13 2.30 -7.24
N ASP A 164 -5.92 1.38 -7.78
CA ASP A 164 -7.09 1.69 -8.62
C ASP A 164 -8.14 2.50 -7.85
N LEU A 165 -8.40 2.11 -6.60
CA LEU A 165 -9.32 2.83 -5.72
C LEU A 165 -8.83 4.23 -5.38
N LYS A 166 -7.52 4.42 -5.17
CA LYS A 166 -6.94 5.74 -4.89
C LYS A 166 -7.15 6.68 -6.07
N ASP A 167 -7.07 6.21 -7.31
CA ASP A 167 -7.37 7.04 -8.49
C ASP A 167 -8.86 7.42 -8.54
N ALA A 168 -9.76 6.49 -8.23
CA ALA A 168 -11.19 6.78 -8.13
C ALA A 168 -11.51 7.81 -7.02
N VAL A 169 -10.88 7.70 -5.85
CA VAL A 169 -11.01 8.66 -4.74
C VAL A 169 -10.52 10.05 -5.15
N SER A 170 -9.37 10.11 -5.81
CA SER A 170 -8.75 11.38 -6.22
C SER A 170 -9.65 12.15 -7.20
N ARG A 171 -10.22 11.45 -8.19
CA ARG A 171 -11.19 12.02 -9.14
C ARG A 171 -12.43 12.58 -8.43
N VAL A 172 -12.97 11.85 -7.44
CA VAL A 172 -14.12 12.32 -6.66
C VAL A 172 -13.79 13.60 -5.86
N SER A 173 -12.60 13.70 -5.31
CA SER A 173 -12.14 14.84 -4.52
C SER A 173 -11.94 16.12 -5.35
N GLU A 174 -11.47 15.96 -6.59
CA GLU A 174 -11.22 17.04 -7.53
C GLU A 174 -12.52 17.54 -8.19
N GLU A 175 -13.37 16.61 -8.65
CA GLU A 175 -14.58 16.93 -9.40
C GLU A 175 -15.74 17.40 -8.51
N PHE A 176 -15.75 17.05 -7.21
CA PHE A 176 -16.89 17.30 -6.33
C PHE A 176 -16.49 17.96 -5.00
N LYS A 177 -16.97 19.19 -4.75
CA LYS A 177 -16.82 19.86 -3.43
C LYS A 177 -17.42 19.03 -2.27
N ALA A 178 -18.54 18.35 -2.51
CA ALA A 178 -19.14 17.41 -1.57
C ALA A 178 -18.31 16.13 -1.38
N GLY A 179 -17.51 15.75 -2.39
CA GLY A 179 -16.59 14.62 -2.36
C GLY A 179 -15.51 14.79 -1.29
N ARG A 180 -14.92 15.97 -1.15
CA ARG A 180 -13.92 16.24 -0.10
C ARG A 180 -14.48 16.04 1.31
N GLN A 181 -15.66 16.61 1.58
CA GLN A 181 -16.32 16.47 2.89
C GLN A 181 -16.70 15.01 3.18
N PHE A 182 -17.14 14.26 2.17
CA PHE A 182 -17.42 12.83 2.28
C PHE A 182 -16.16 12.04 2.62
N LEU A 183 -15.06 12.27 1.89
CA LEU A 183 -13.79 11.57 2.09
C LEU A 183 -13.19 11.89 3.46
N GLU A 184 -13.19 13.15 3.89
CA GLU A 184 -12.73 13.53 5.23
C GLU A 184 -13.53 12.83 6.34
N GLN A 185 -14.85 12.74 6.19
CA GLN A 185 -15.70 12.04 7.14
C GLN A 185 -15.41 10.55 7.13
N LEU A 186 -15.21 9.94 5.96
CA LEU A 186 -14.90 8.53 5.81
C LEU A 186 -13.49 8.19 6.35
N THR A 187 -12.49 9.05 6.15
CA THR A 187 -11.17 8.93 6.77
C THR A 187 -11.25 9.07 8.30
N ARG A 188 -12.04 10.02 8.83
CA ARG A 188 -12.24 10.17 10.30
C ARG A 188 -12.95 8.95 10.89
N LEU A 189 -13.96 8.45 10.19
CA LEU A 189 -14.69 7.22 10.50
C LEU A 189 -13.69 6.06 10.60
N TYR A 190 -12.81 5.95 9.61
CA TYR A 190 -11.81 4.90 9.51
C TYR A 190 -10.75 4.96 10.62
N ARG A 191 -10.18 6.15 10.88
CA ARG A 191 -9.20 6.34 11.97
C ARG A 191 -9.79 5.92 13.32
N LYS A 192 -11.05 6.24 13.57
CA LYS A 192 -11.75 5.81 14.79
C LYS A 192 -11.91 4.29 14.87
N VAL A 193 -12.19 3.60 13.76
CA VAL A 193 -12.28 2.12 13.74
C VAL A 193 -10.92 1.48 13.97
N SER A 194 -9.87 2.03 13.36
CA SER A 194 -8.50 1.54 13.53
C SER A 194 -7.95 1.76 14.94
N SER A 195 -8.35 2.87 15.60
CA SER A 195 -7.95 3.15 16.98
C SER A 195 -8.84 2.46 18.02
N ALA A 196 -10.08 2.10 17.66
CA ALA A 196 -11.06 1.48 18.55
C ALA A 196 -11.26 0.00 18.24
N ALA A 197 -10.15 -0.73 18.08
CA ALA A 197 -10.18 -2.18 18.20
C ALA A 197 -10.59 -2.53 19.65
N ASP A 198 -11.90 -2.54 19.96
CA ASP A 198 -12.44 -3.17 21.19
C ASP A 198 -13.99 -3.28 21.32
N SER A 199 -14.83 -2.94 20.34
CA SER A 199 -16.30 -3.10 20.52
C SER A 199 -17.11 -3.26 19.23
N GLN A 200 -17.86 -4.37 19.15
CA GLN A 200 -18.81 -4.68 18.06
C GLN A 200 -19.98 -3.67 18.01
N ALA A 201 -20.35 -3.08 19.15
CA ALA A 201 -21.44 -2.12 19.26
C ALA A 201 -21.08 -0.73 18.68
N ASP A 202 -19.82 -0.32 18.78
CA ASP A 202 -19.37 0.95 18.21
C ASP A 202 -19.25 0.88 16.69
N HIS A 203 -18.96 -0.32 16.18
CA HIS A 203 -18.95 -0.64 14.77
C HIS A 203 -20.35 -0.54 14.12
N GLU A 204 -21.41 -1.05 14.76
CA GLU A 204 -22.79 -0.90 14.27
C GLU A 204 -23.28 0.56 14.30
N ARG A 205 -22.90 1.33 15.33
CA ARG A 205 -23.20 2.77 15.40
C ARG A 205 -22.49 3.55 14.29
N LEU A 206 -21.30 3.11 13.92
CA LEU A 206 -20.48 3.61 12.82
C LEU A 206 -21.13 3.36 11.46
N LEU A 207 -21.58 2.12 11.20
CA LEU A 207 -22.36 1.76 10.03
C LEU A 207 -23.65 2.57 9.97
N ALA A 208 -24.39 2.69 11.09
CA ALA A 208 -25.60 3.50 11.16
C ALA A 208 -25.34 4.98 10.86
N ARG A 209 -24.19 5.53 11.27
CA ARG A 209 -23.76 6.89 10.93
C ARG A 209 -23.42 7.03 9.45
N ALA A 210 -22.70 6.08 8.88
CA ALA A 210 -22.42 6.03 7.44
C ALA A 210 -23.71 5.93 6.62
N TYR A 211 -24.68 5.10 7.05
CA TYR A 211 -26.01 4.95 6.44
C TYR A 211 -26.87 6.21 6.55
N ARG A 212 -26.92 6.86 7.72
CA ARG A 212 -27.66 8.13 7.90
C ARG A 212 -27.05 9.24 7.04
N PHE A 213 -25.73 9.27 6.95
CA PHE A 213 -25.00 10.18 6.07
C PHE A 213 -25.33 9.91 4.59
N GLN A 214 -25.29 8.65 4.16
CA GLN A 214 -25.66 8.20 2.83
C GLN A 214 -27.07 8.67 2.44
N ARG A 215 -28.05 8.50 3.35
CA ARG A 215 -29.45 8.88 3.13
C ARG A 215 -29.64 10.39 3.02
N ARG A 216 -28.81 11.19 3.69
CA ARG A 216 -28.84 12.66 3.64
C ARG A 216 -28.36 13.19 2.29
N TYR A 217 -27.36 12.56 1.68
CA TYR A 217 -26.84 12.94 0.36
C TYR A 217 -27.61 12.32 -0.82
N SER A 218 -28.26 11.17 -0.66
CA SER A 218 -29.07 10.56 -1.74
C SER A 218 -30.36 11.31 -2.06
N ARG A 219 -30.74 12.34 -1.29
CA ARG A 219 -32.01 13.08 -1.47
C ARG A 219 -31.91 14.33 -2.34
N ALA A 220 -30.78 14.58 -2.99
CA ALA A 220 -30.59 15.72 -3.89
C ALA A 220 -30.19 15.27 -5.30
N ALA A 221 -31.02 14.49 -5.99
CA ALA A 221 -30.72 13.98 -7.33
C ALA A 221 -31.35 14.89 -8.40
N GLY A 222 -30.55 15.82 -8.96
CA GLY A 222 -30.96 16.66 -10.09
C GLY A 222 -30.04 16.64 -11.32
N SER A 223 -28.74 16.34 -11.17
CA SER A 223 -27.75 16.48 -12.27
C SER A 223 -27.05 15.18 -12.67
N ARG A 224 -26.55 15.10 -13.91
CA ARG A 224 -25.74 13.98 -14.45
C ARG A 224 -24.47 13.74 -13.62
N ARG A 225 -23.82 14.82 -13.19
CA ARG A 225 -22.65 14.81 -12.30
C ARG A 225 -22.96 14.15 -10.95
N GLU A 226 -24.15 14.40 -10.38
CA GLU A 226 -24.57 13.75 -9.13
C GLU A 226 -24.75 12.23 -9.29
N ARG A 227 -25.21 11.75 -10.45
CA ARG A 227 -25.33 10.29 -10.70
C ARG A 227 -23.96 9.62 -10.79
N GLU A 228 -22.97 10.27 -11.41
CA GLU A 228 -21.59 9.78 -11.47
C GLU A 228 -20.94 9.73 -10.08
N PHE A 229 -21.12 10.78 -9.29
CA PHE A 229 -20.71 10.79 -7.88
C PHE A 229 -21.33 9.64 -7.08
N GLN A 230 -22.63 9.39 -7.25
CA GLN A 230 -23.34 8.30 -6.55
C GLN A 230 -22.81 6.91 -6.94
N LYS A 231 -22.45 6.70 -8.22
CA LYS A 231 -21.82 5.45 -8.70
C LYS A 231 -20.43 5.25 -8.08
N LEU A 232 -19.57 6.28 -8.17
CA LEU A 232 -18.22 6.24 -7.60
C LEU A 232 -18.26 6.01 -6.08
N ARG A 233 -19.16 6.71 -5.38
CA ARG A 233 -19.39 6.52 -3.95
C ARG A 233 -19.82 5.09 -3.60
N THR A 234 -20.76 4.53 -4.35
CA THR A 234 -21.25 3.15 -4.11
C THR A 234 -20.15 2.13 -4.34
N HIS A 235 -19.34 2.34 -5.39
CA HIS A 235 -18.16 1.52 -5.65
C HIS A 235 -17.14 1.59 -4.50
N LEU A 236 -16.78 2.80 -4.05
CA LEU A 236 -15.87 2.99 -2.92
C LEU A 236 -16.38 2.29 -1.64
N ILE A 237 -17.66 2.46 -1.31
CA ILE A 237 -18.25 1.79 -0.13
C ILE A 237 -18.16 0.26 -0.29
N ASN A 238 -18.51 -0.28 -1.45
CA ASN A 238 -18.46 -1.73 -1.69
C ASN A 238 -17.04 -2.30 -1.56
N GLU A 239 -16.02 -1.55 -1.97
CA GLU A 239 -14.63 -2.01 -1.88
C GLU A 239 -14.02 -1.79 -0.48
N ILE A 240 -14.52 -0.84 0.30
CA ILE A 240 -14.06 -0.62 1.69
C ILE A 240 -14.78 -1.55 2.67
N VAL A 241 -16.09 -1.77 2.47
CA VAL A 241 -17.03 -2.42 3.40
C VAL A 241 -17.40 -3.84 2.95
N GLY A 242 -17.22 -4.18 1.68
CA GLY A 242 -17.66 -5.44 1.08
C GLY A 242 -19.13 -5.39 0.61
N ARG A 243 -19.47 -6.24 -0.38
CA ARG A 243 -20.80 -6.28 -1.02
C ARG A 243 -21.95 -6.70 -0.08
N ASN A 244 -21.65 -7.43 1.00
CA ASN A 244 -22.63 -7.89 1.99
C ASN A 244 -22.42 -7.17 3.32
N VAL A 245 -23.11 -6.03 3.47
CA VAL A 245 -22.99 -5.13 4.63
C VAL A 245 -23.73 -5.67 5.88
N ARG A 246 -24.46 -6.78 5.75
CA ARG A 246 -24.93 -7.56 6.89
C ARG A 246 -24.04 -8.79 7.05
N PRO A 247 -23.19 -8.88 8.09
CA PRO A 247 -22.65 -10.17 8.46
C PRO A 247 -23.83 -11.11 8.78
N ALA A 248 -23.76 -12.35 8.32
CA ALA A 248 -24.60 -13.39 8.90
C ALA A 248 -24.41 -13.37 10.43
N ALA A 249 -25.48 -13.61 11.19
CA ALA A 249 -25.44 -13.60 12.65
C ALA A 249 -24.20 -14.37 13.16
N GLY A 250 -23.29 -13.68 13.86
CA GLY A 250 -22.07 -14.26 14.41
C GLY A 250 -20.76 -14.01 13.64
N LYS A 251 -20.75 -13.37 12.46
CA LYS A 251 -19.49 -12.97 11.79
C LYS A 251 -19.08 -11.54 12.15
N GLN A 252 -17.89 -11.37 12.73
CA GLN A 252 -17.30 -10.05 12.95
C GLN A 252 -17.04 -9.36 11.60
N PHE A 253 -17.47 -8.11 11.50
CA PHE A 253 -17.23 -7.27 10.35
C PHE A 253 -15.77 -6.81 10.34
N ARG A 254 -15.03 -7.04 9.24
CA ARG A 254 -13.66 -6.54 9.04
C ARG A 254 -13.62 -5.69 7.78
N LEU A 255 -13.06 -4.48 7.89
CA LEU A 255 -12.82 -3.61 6.74
C LEU A 255 -11.77 -4.23 5.82
N ARG A 256 -11.95 -4.08 4.50
CA ARG A 256 -10.99 -4.62 3.54
C ARG A 256 -9.69 -3.80 3.58
N PRO A 257 -8.52 -4.44 3.76
CA PRO A 257 -7.23 -3.73 3.83
C PRO A 257 -6.97 -2.81 2.63
N ALA A 258 -7.35 -3.21 1.41
CA ALA A 258 -7.19 -2.41 0.20
C ALA A 258 -7.90 -1.05 0.26
N GLY A 259 -9.17 -1.02 0.68
CA GLY A 259 -9.96 0.21 0.72
C GLY A 259 -9.45 1.21 1.75
N VAL A 260 -8.88 0.71 2.84
CA VAL A 260 -8.20 1.52 3.86
C VAL A 260 -6.99 2.22 3.29
N VAL A 261 -6.11 1.42 2.69
CA VAL A 261 -4.84 1.87 2.15
C VAL A 261 -5.09 2.85 1.02
N ALA A 262 -6.10 2.61 0.18
CA ALA A 262 -6.52 3.55 -0.86
C ALA A 262 -6.92 4.94 -0.31
N LEU A 263 -7.64 5.00 0.82
CA LEU A 263 -8.05 6.28 1.42
C LEU A 263 -6.88 7.05 2.01
N GLU A 264 -6.01 6.38 2.76
CA GLU A 264 -4.83 7.02 3.31
C GLU A 264 -3.87 7.40 2.18
N TRP A 265 -3.69 6.56 1.15
CA TRP A 265 -2.90 6.88 -0.04
C TRP A 265 -3.44 8.13 -0.77
N ALA A 266 -4.75 8.18 -1.07
CA ALA A 266 -5.35 9.36 -1.69
C ALA A 266 -5.19 10.62 -0.82
N ARG A 267 -5.25 10.48 0.50
CA ARG A 267 -4.98 11.57 1.45
C ARG A 267 -3.52 12.02 1.42
N LEU A 268 -2.57 11.10 1.24
CA LEU A 268 -1.15 11.45 1.09
C LEU A 268 -0.89 12.29 -0.17
N LEU A 269 -1.68 12.09 -1.23
CA LEU A 269 -1.58 12.87 -2.46
C LEU A 269 -2.25 14.23 -2.40
N ALA A 270 -3.28 14.37 -1.56
CA ALA A 270 -3.90 15.66 -1.33
C ALA A 270 -2.87 16.61 -0.71
N PRO A 271 -2.60 17.79 -1.33
CA PRO A 271 -1.71 18.77 -0.74
C PRO A 271 -2.25 19.19 0.62
N SER A 272 -1.39 19.27 1.63
CA SER A 272 -1.75 19.73 2.97
C SER A 272 -2.14 21.21 2.91
N GLY A 273 -3.44 21.51 2.77
CA GLY A 273 -3.94 22.88 2.73
C GLY A 273 -5.46 23.02 2.82
N SER A 274 -5.99 23.09 4.06
CA SER A 274 -7.11 23.99 4.46
C SER A 274 -7.46 23.89 5.95
N ALA A 275 -6.48 23.80 6.85
CA ALA A 275 -6.71 24.16 8.25
C ALA A 275 -6.42 25.66 8.42
N GLY A 276 -7.47 26.48 8.32
CA GLY A 276 -7.50 27.83 8.89
C GLY A 276 -6.81 28.95 8.10
N ALA A 277 -7.38 29.35 6.95
CA ALA A 277 -7.42 30.78 6.65
C ALA A 277 -8.62 31.36 7.41
N ARG A 278 -8.41 31.73 8.69
CA ARG A 278 -9.30 32.70 9.32
C ARG A 278 -9.09 34.00 8.53
N GLN A 279 -10.17 34.47 7.92
CA GLN A 279 -10.26 35.86 7.51
C GLN A 279 -10.06 36.70 8.77
N GLU A 280 -8.93 37.36 8.88
CA GLU A 280 -8.84 38.60 9.65
C GLU A 280 -9.40 39.68 8.73
N VAL A 281 -10.56 40.18 9.14
CA VAL A 281 -11.10 41.50 8.80
C VAL A 281 -10.69 42.43 9.92
#